data_AF-A0A7W1GE44-F1
#
_entry.id   AF-A0A7W1GE44-F1
#
_cell.length_a   1.000
_cell.length_b   1.000
_cell.length_c   1.000
_cell.angle_alpha   90.00
_cell.angle_beta   90.00
_cell.angle_gamma   90.00
#
_symmetry.space_group_name_H-M   'P 1'
#
loop_
_entity.id
_entity.type
_entity.pdbx_description
1 polymer ?
#
loop_
_entity_poly.entity_id
_entity_poly.type
_entity_poly.pdbx_seq_one_letter_code
_entity_poly.pdbx_strand_id
1 'polypeptide(L)' 'MTLTQITPKDEGWVVPMTPEMAHAARVAEGSYVVLYVKEGSITAEILPPATEEMKQSVRRFAERNADFLEEMKRLGD' A
#
# COMPACT_ATOMS: atom_id res chain seq x y z
N MET A 1 -12.77 0.36 14.18
CA MET A 1 -11.96 0.29 12.95
C MET A 1 -11.10 -0.95 13.04
N THR A 2 -11.42 -1.97 12.26
CA THR A 2 -10.65 -3.22 12.24
C THR A 2 -9.51 -2.99 11.25
N LEU A 3 -8.27 -2.97 11.75
CA LEU A 3 -7.08 -3.04 10.90
C LEU A 3 -7.14 -4.40 10.20
N THR A 4 -7.48 -4.42 8.91
CA THR A 4 -7.33 -5.63 8.09
C THR A 4 -5.85 -5.98 8.10
N GLN A 5 -5.50 -7.09 8.76
CA GLN A 5 -4.16 -7.66 8.67
C GLN A 5 -3.92 -8.01 7.21
N ILE A 6 -3.11 -7.20 6.52
CA ILE A 6 -2.55 -7.57 5.22
C ILE A 6 -1.64 -8.77 5.51
N THR A 7 -2.18 -9.96 5.32
CA THR A 7 -1.39 -11.19 5.41
C THR A 7 -0.46 -11.18 4.19
N PRO A 8 0.86 -11.33 4.34
CA PRO A 8 1.75 -11.41 3.19
C PRO A 8 1.29 -12.61 2.35
N LYS A 9 0.73 -12.35 1.17
CA LYS A 9 0.51 -13.38 0.16
C LYS A 9 1.66 -13.27 -0.84
N ASP A 10 2.13 -14.44 -1.25
CA ASP A 10 3.48 -14.64 -1.79
C ASP A 10 3.81 -13.81 -3.03
N GLU A 11 2.82 -13.32 -3.79
CA GLU A 11 3.01 -12.34 -4.86
C GLU A 11 1.79 -11.42 -4.97
N GLY A 12 2.01 -10.11 -4.89
CA GLY A 12 0.94 -9.14 -5.04
C GLY A 12 1.40 -7.79 -5.57
N TRP A 13 0.52 -7.13 -6.31
CA TRP A 13 0.78 -5.82 -6.91
C TRP A 13 -0.14 -4.79 -6.28
N VAL A 14 0.46 -3.68 -5.85
CA VAL A 14 -0.28 -2.49 -5.41
C VAL A 14 -0.34 -1.53 -6.59
N VAL A 15 -1.55 -1.25 -7.06
CA VAL A 15 -1.78 -0.38 -8.22
C VAL A 15 -2.58 0.84 -7.77
N PRO A 16 -2.10 2.07 -8.00
CA PRO A 16 -2.90 3.26 -7.76
C PRO A 16 -4.12 3.27 -8.67
N MET A 17 -5.30 3.53 -8.11
CA MET A 17 -6.51 3.64 -8.91
C MET A 17 -6.52 5.00 -9.62
N THR A 18 -6.83 5.00 -10.93
CA THR A 18 -7.12 6.25 -11.63
C THR A 18 -8.42 6.87 -11.11
N PRO A 19 -8.68 8.17 -11.36
CA PRO A 19 -9.95 8.79 -10.99
C PRO A 19 -11.17 8.05 -11.57
N GLU A 20 -11.08 7.56 -12.81
CA GLU A 20 -12.14 6.80 -13.47
C GLU A 20 -12.40 5.46 -12.76
N MET A 21 -11.33 4.75 -12.37
CA MET A 21 -11.44 3.50 -11.60
C MET A 21 -12.08 3.75 -10.23
N ALA A 22 -11.65 4.80 -9.52
CA ALA A 22 -12.18 5.16 -8.20
C ALA A 22 -13.67 5.51 -8.29
N HIS A 23 -14.04 6.29 -9.31
CA HIS A 23 -15.43 6.64 -9.59
C HIS A 23 -16.28 5.40 -9.91
N ALA A 24 -15.82 4.53 -10.80
CA ALA A 24 -16.52 3.30 -11.17
C ALA A 24 -16.72 2.36 -9.96
N ALA A 25 -15.73 2.28 -9.07
CA ALA A 25 -15.80 1.48 -7.85
C ALA A 25 -16.52 2.17 -6.68
N ARG A 26 -16.92 3.45 -6.81
CA ARG A 26 -17.55 4.27 -5.76
C ARG A 26 -16.71 4.37 -4.49
N VAL A 27 -15.40 4.52 -4.65
CA VAL A 27 -14.44 4.70 -3.56
C VAL A 27 -13.78 6.08 -3.66
N ALA A 28 -13.04 6.46 -2.62
CA ALA A 28 -12.34 7.75 -2.60
C ALA A 28 -11.20 7.79 -3.64
N GLU A 29 -11.01 8.95 -4.28
CA GLU A 29 -9.83 9.20 -5.11
C GLU A 29 -8.53 9.04 -4.30
N GLY A 30 -7.49 8.52 -4.94
CA GLY A 30 -6.23 8.17 -4.27
C GLY A 30 -6.26 6.82 -3.54
N SER A 31 -7.31 6.01 -3.75
CA SER A 31 -7.34 4.61 -3.32
C SER A 31 -6.38 3.75 -4.15
N TYR A 32 -6.02 2.60 -3.60
CA TYR A 32 -5.19 1.59 -4.27
C TYR A 32 -5.98 0.31 -4.44
N VAL A 33 -5.69 -0.45 -5.49
CA VAL A 33 -6.10 -1.85 -5.60
C VAL A 33 -4.89 -2.73 -5.34
N VAL A 34 -5.06 -3.71 -4.47
CA VAL A 34 -4.09 -4.77 -4.21
C VAL A 34 -4.56 -6.02 -4.93
N LEU A 35 -3.76 -6.51 -5.85
CA LEU A 35 -4.02 -7.74 -6.59
C LEU A 35 -3.19 -8.85 -5.96
N TYR A 36 -3.86 -9.91 -5.50
CA TYR A 36 -3.21 -11.13 -5.04
C TYR A 36 -3.43 -12.23 -6.06
N VAL A 37 -2.34 -12.79 -6.58
CA VAL A 37 -2.39 -13.91 -7.53
C VAL A 37 -2.15 -15.20 -6.77
N LYS A 38 -2.99 -16.21 -7.01
CA LYS A 38 -2.80 -17.55 -6.47
C LYS A 38 -3.35 -18.59 -7.42
N GLU A 39 -2.50 -19.51 -7.89
CA GLU A 39 -2.89 -20.72 -8.65
C GLU A 39 -3.93 -20.46 -9.75
N GLY A 40 -3.63 -19.55 -10.69
CA GLY A 40 -4.52 -19.22 -11.81
C GLY A 40 -5.74 -18.37 -11.44
N SER A 41 -5.84 -17.91 -10.18
CA SER A 41 -6.87 -16.98 -9.71
C SER A 41 -6.27 -15.63 -9.31
N ILE A 42 -7.08 -14.58 -9.45
CA ILE A 42 -6.75 -13.23 -8.98
C ILE A 42 -7.84 -12.81 -7.98
N THR A 43 -7.42 -12.39 -6.79
CA THR A 43 -8.27 -11.72 -5.82
C THR A 43 -7.83 -10.28 -5.67
N ALA A 44 -8.78 -9.35 -5.55
CA ALA A 44 -8.49 -7.93 -5.44
C ALA A 44 -9.08 -7.35 -4.15
N GLU A 45 -8.33 -6.47 -3.50
CA GLU A 45 -8.76 -5.69 -2.34
C GLU A 45 -8.55 -4.21 -2.63
N ILE A 46 -9.50 -3.36 -2.25
CA ILE A 46 -9.35 -1.90 -2.37
C ILE A 46 -8.92 -1.34 -1.02
N LEU A 47 -7.79 -0.64 -1.01
CA LEU A 47 -7.31 0.09 0.14
C LEU A 47 -7.70 1.57 0.00
N PRO A 48 -8.28 2.18 1.05
CA PRO A 48 -8.61 3.60 1.03
C PRO A 48 -7.32 4.44 0.97
N PRO A 49 -7.43 5.73 0.61
CA PRO A 49 -6.29 6.63 0.64
C PRO A 49 -5.70 6.69 2.06
N ALA A 50 -4.37 6.77 2.13
CA ALA A 50 -3.70 6.92 3.42
C ALA A 50 -4.17 8.20 4.11
N THR A 51 -4.54 8.09 5.39
CA THR A 51 -4.88 9.25 6.22
C THR A 51 -3.66 10.11 6.48
N GLU A 52 -3.87 11.39 6.78
CA GLU A 52 -2.77 12.29 7.14
C GLU A 52 -2.02 11.79 8.38
N GLU A 53 -2.72 11.25 9.38
CA GLU A 53 -2.08 10.65 10.55
C GLU A 53 -1.13 9.50 10.16
N MET A 54 -1.54 8.63 9.24
CA MET A 54 -0.72 7.51 8.78
C MET A 54 0.50 8.01 8.01
N LYS A 55 0.33 9.02 7.15
CA LYS A 55 1.46 9.68 6.44
C LYS A 55 2.45 10.31 7.42
N GLN A 56 1.97 11.00 8.45
CA GLN A 56 2.83 11.61 9.48
C GLN A 56 3.55 10.56 10.32
N SER A 57 2.89 9.44 10.62
CA SER A 57 3.52 8.31 11.31
C SER A 57 4.68 7.73 10.50
N VAL A 58 4.45 7.44 9.22
CA VAL A 58 5.48 6.94 8.30
C VAL A 58 6.62 7.95 8.12
N ARG A 59 6.30 9.25 8.00
CA ARG A 59 7.32 10.31 7.91
C ARG A 59 8.21 10.34 9.16
N ARG A 60 7.63 10.36 10.36
CA ARG A 60 8.41 10.33 11.61
C ARG A 60 9.25 9.08 11.74
N PHE A 61 8.74 7.93 11.32
CA PHE A 61 9.52 6.69 11.28
C PHE A 61 10.70 6.82 10.32
N ALA A 62 10.49 7.33 9.11
CA ALA A 62 11.55 7.51 8.12
C ALA A 62 12.64 8.49 8.60
N GLU A 63 12.24 9.62 9.20
CA GLU A 63 13.17 10.60 9.79
C GLU A 63 14.00 9.99 10.92
N ARG A 64 13.36 9.21 11.82
CA ARG A 64 14.05 8.56 12.94
C ARG A 64 15.04 7.49 12.50
N ASN A 65 14.82 6.88 11.34
CA ASN A 65 15.63 5.77 10.83
C ASN A 65 16.36 6.13 9.54
N ALA A 66 16.61 7.43 9.29
CA ALA A 66 17.19 7.91 8.04
C ALA A 66 18.51 7.20 7.71
N ASP A 67 19.43 7.14 8.67
CA ASP A 67 20.75 6.50 8.51
C ASP A 67 20.63 5.00 8.19
N PHE A 68 19.69 4.32 8.86
CA PHE A 68 19.44 2.89 8.63
C PHE A 68 18.84 2.64 7.24
N LEU A 69 17.89 3.46 6.80
CA LEU A 69 17.28 3.36 5.48
C LEU A 69 18.28 3.71 4.37
N GLU A 70 19.21 4.64 4.61
CA GLU A 70 20.30 4.95 3.68
C GLU A 70 21.27 3.77 3.54
N GLU A 71 21.61 3.12 4.65
CA GLU A 71 22.45 1.92 4.63
C GLU A 71 21.77 0.74 3.92
N MET A 72 20.46 0.53 4.12
CA MET A 72 19.70 -0.48 3.38
C MET A 72 19.75 -0.25 1.86
N LYS A 73 19.51 1.01 1.42
CA LYS A 73 19.62 1.37 0.00
C LYS A 73 21.01 1.13 -0.57
N ARG A 74 22.06 1.36 0.22
CA ARG A 74 23.45 1.10 -0.18
C ARG A 74 23.72 -0.38 -0.39
N LEU A 75 23.10 -1.24 0.41
CA LEU A 75 23.25 -2.69 0.35
C LEU A 75 22.38 -3.35 -0.73
N GLY A 76 21.38 -2.64 -1.26
CA GLY A 76 20.53 -3.09 -2.35
C GLY A 76 19.28 -3.86 -1.92
N ASP A 77 18.87 -3.72 -0.64
CA ASP A 77 17.58 -4.16 -0.10
C ASP A 77 16.48 -3.11 -0.31
#